data_AF-A0A7C0UDB6-F1
#
_entry.id   AF-A0A7C0UDB6-F1
#
_cell.length_a   1.000
_cell.length_b   1.000
_cell.length_c   1.000
_cell.angle_alpha   90.00
_cell.angle_beta   90.00
_cell.angle_gamma   90.00
#
_symmetry.space_group_name_H-M   'P 1'
#
loop_
_entity.id
_entity.type
_entity.pdbx_description
1 polymer ?
#
loop_
_entity_poly.entity_id
_entity_poly.type
_entity_poly.pdbx_seq_one_letter_code
_entity_poly.pdbx_strand_id
1 'polypeptide(L)'
;MIKLKKGLWRILISVFLLLPFLLLSEGFEKISIAGTPHIIYGNMISSDGSIPPEDVLTFKAYVTTREDEILTKSEPGCGYKDGWWWIEIGNFVTDWAIDDILRIDFTNTSSGEENIVDITLNGSGNQQVSLIRLNEDWNLISLCIQPANTDITEVLGPISGKYISVWAYVGGDIPWKYYDPNTQTGDLTTLEAGVGYWLNMSESAILTISGSKPSSEISLNSGWNLVGFNSLKVKSVSDALTSIGGKFLFVWAFVDGTWKVYDPILPGFSDLTSMEPNYGYWIYVTEDCAWTIGGSP
;
A
#
# COMPACT_ATOMS: atom_id res chain seq x y z
N MET A 1 10.00 -82.90 4.32
CA MET A 1 11.26 -82.69 5.06
C MET A 1 11.41 -81.20 5.31
N ILE A 2 11.18 -80.73 6.55
CA ILE A 2 12.21 -80.15 7.46
C ILE A 2 12.72 -78.79 6.92
N LYS A 3 12.59 -77.62 7.57
CA LYS A 3 12.15 -77.20 8.92
C LYS A 3 11.87 -75.68 8.87
N LEU A 4 10.87 -75.23 9.61
CA LEU A 4 10.66 -73.84 10.07
C LEU A 4 11.63 -73.47 11.22
N LYS A 5 12.07 -72.21 11.27
CA LYS A 5 12.38 -71.39 12.48
C LYS A 5 12.40 -69.91 12.05
N LYS A 6 11.38 -69.09 12.37
CA LYS A 6 11.06 -68.34 13.61
C LYS A 6 11.88 -67.06 13.85
N GLY A 7 11.16 -65.93 13.93
CA GLY A 7 11.62 -64.65 14.51
C GLY A 7 10.76 -63.45 14.09
N LEU A 8 9.47 -63.40 14.46
CA LEU A 8 8.81 -62.30 15.20
C LEU A 8 9.52 -60.93 15.26
N TRP A 9 8.79 -59.85 14.96
CA TRP A 9 8.56 -58.62 15.76
C TRP A 9 7.29 -57.94 15.18
N ARG A 10 6.14 -58.06 15.86
CA ARG A 10 5.48 -57.07 16.75
C ARG A 10 4.94 -55.82 16.05
N ILE A 11 3.62 -55.71 16.16
CA ILE A 11 2.69 -54.66 15.76
C ILE A 11 3.05 -53.32 16.42
N LEU A 12 2.97 -52.23 15.65
CA LEU A 12 2.66 -50.88 16.13
C LEU A 12 1.76 -50.21 15.09
N ILE A 13 0.45 -50.40 15.26
CA ILE A 13 -0.55 -49.51 14.67
C ILE A 13 -0.54 -48.27 15.56
N SER A 14 0.12 -47.21 15.12
CA SER A 14 0.04 -45.91 15.77
C SER A 14 -1.33 -45.31 15.46
N VAL A 15 -2.26 -45.50 16.39
CA VAL A 15 -3.49 -44.69 16.46
C VAL A 15 -3.05 -43.28 16.87
N PHE A 16 -2.97 -42.36 15.91
CA PHE A 16 -2.90 -40.94 16.21
C PHE A 16 -4.29 -40.51 16.69
N LEU A 17 -4.45 -40.44 18.01
CA LEU A 17 -5.52 -39.66 18.64
C LEU A 17 -5.33 -38.20 18.23
N LEU A 18 -6.13 -37.74 17.26
CA LEU A 18 -6.36 -36.33 17.02
C LEU A 18 -7.07 -35.75 18.26
N LEU A 19 -6.28 -35.21 19.18
CA LEU A 19 -6.76 -34.21 20.12
C LEU A 19 -7.12 -32.96 19.30
N PRO A 20 -8.34 -32.43 19.39
CA PRO A 20 -8.59 -31.09 18.88
C PRO A 20 -7.76 -30.14 19.74
N PHE A 21 -6.73 -29.55 19.12
CA PHE A 21 -6.01 -28.44 19.71
C PHE A 21 -6.98 -27.26 19.69
N LEU A 22 -7.75 -27.11 20.77
CA LEU A 22 -8.51 -25.91 21.04
C LEU A 22 -7.46 -24.83 21.32
N LEU A 23 -7.05 -24.10 20.29
CA LEU A 23 -6.44 -22.80 20.49
C LEU A 23 -7.48 -21.96 21.23
N LEU A 24 -7.34 -21.82 22.54
CA LEU A 24 -7.77 -20.59 23.17
C LEU A 24 -6.92 -19.51 22.51
N SER A 25 -7.48 -18.83 21.51
CA SER A 25 -7.07 -17.45 21.29
C SER A 25 -7.41 -16.76 22.60
N GLU A 26 -6.40 -16.46 23.42
CA GLU A 26 -6.53 -15.40 24.40
C GLU A 26 -6.98 -14.19 23.57
N GLY A 27 -8.27 -13.85 23.69
CA GLY A 27 -8.78 -12.66 23.06
C GLY A 27 -8.00 -11.52 23.67
N PHE A 28 -7.04 -10.98 22.92
CA PHE A 28 -6.57 -9.64 23.20
C PHE A 28 -7.85 -8.79 23.21
N GLU A 29 -8.19 -8.23 24.37
CA GLU A 29 -9.23 -7.21 24.42
C GLU A 29 -8.75 -6.10 23.48
N LYS A 30 -9.34 -6.03 22.29
CA LYS A 30 -9.06 -4.96 21.35
C LYS A 30 -9.35 -3.66 22.08
N ILE A 31 -8.44 -2.70 21.96
CA ILE A 31 -8.63 -1.39 22.60
C ILE A 31 -9.80 -0.72 21.87
N SER A 32 -10.96 -0.69 22.53
CA SER A 32 -12.14 0.00 22.04
C SER A 32 -11.90 1.51 22.06
N ILE A 33 -12.19 2.18 20.94
CA ILE A 33 -12.08 3.62 20.79
C ILE A 33 -13.50 4.16 20.60
N ALA A 34 -14.00 4.81 21.64
CA ALA A 34 -15.35 5.33 21.72
C ALA A 34 -15.39 6.84 21.50
N GLY A 35 -16.34 7.32 20.69
CA GLY A 35 -16.70 8.75 20.57
C GLY A 35 -15.55 9.72 20.23
N THR A 36 -14.44 9.20 19.71
CA THR A 36 -13.29 9.99 19.26
C THR A 36 -13.37 10.10 17.74
N PRO A 37 -13.39 11.32 17.18
CA PRO A 37 -13.34 11.52 15.74
C PRO A 37 -12.18 10.74 15.13
N HIS A 38 -12.50 9.88 14.17
CA HIS A 38 -11.55 9.04 13.47
C HIS A 38 -11.98 8.94 12.03
N ILE A 39 -11.31 9.70 11.18
CA ILE A 39 -11.66 9.78 9.77
C ILE A 39 -10.78 8.81 8.98
N ILE A 40 -11.43 7.92 8.25
CA ILE A 40 -10.80 7.12 7.20
C ILE A 40 -11.02 7.84 5.87
N TYR A 41 -9.96 8.09 5.12
CA TYR A 41 -10.06 8.86 3.89
C TYR A 41 -9.01 8.48 2.85
N GLY A 42 -9.32 8.72 1.59
CA GLY A 42 -8.42 8.40 0.49
C GLY A 42 -8.86 9.03 -0.82
N ASN A 43 -8.06 8.79 -1.86
CA ASN A 43 -8.43 9.14 -3.23
C ASN A 43 -9.15 8.01 -3.94
N MET A 44 -10.02 8.39 -4.88
CA MET A 44 -10.69 7.48 -5.79
C MET A 44 -10.34 7.84 -7.23
N ILE A 45 -9.98 6.82 -8.00
CA ILE A 45 -9.74 6.91 -9.44
C ILE A 45 -10.40 5.68 -10.05
N SER A 46 -11.24 5.86 -11.06
CA SER A 46 -11.88 4.79 -11.83
C SER A 46 -10.84 3.94 -12.57
N SER A 47 -11.24 2.78 -13.10
CA SER A 47 -10.36 1.91 -13.89
C SER A 47 -9.74 2.59 -15.13
N ASP A 48 -10.41 3.60 -15.68
CA ASP A 48 -9.96 4.37 -16.85
C ASP A 48 -9.05 5.56 -16.50
N GLY A 49 -8.67 5.72 -15.23
CA GLY A 49 -7.84 6.83 -14.75
C GLY A 49 -8.62 8.12 -14.46
N SER A 50 -9.93 8.15 -14.71
CA SER A 50 -10.76 9.32 -14.39
C SER A 50 -11.13 9.40 -12.91
N ILE A 51 -11.48 10.60 -12.45
CA ILE A 51 -12.09 10.79 -11.13
C ILE A 51 -13.61 10.59 -11.27
N PRO A 52 -14.24 9.65 -10.53
CA PRO A 52 -15.69 9.48 -10.58
C PRO A 52 -16.44 10.78 -10.23
N PRO A 53 -17.49 11.15 -10.99
CA PRO A 53 -18.38 12.25 -10.58
C PRO A 53 -19.03 12.03 -9.21
N GLU A 54 -19.31 13.12 -8.50
CA GLU A 54 -19.82 13.07 -7.12
C GLU A 54 -21.19 12.42 -6.99
N ASP A 55 -22.05 12.61 -7.99
CA ASP A 55 -23.41 12.11 -8.03
C ASP A 55 -23.50 10.61 -8.33
N VAL A 56 -22.46 10.04 -8.96
CA VAL A 56 -22.46 8.63 -9.36
C VAL A 56 -21.73 7.72 -8.37
N LEU A 57 -20.76 8.24 -7.60
CA LEU A 57 -20.03 7.44 -6.61
C LEU A 57 -20.85 7.27 -5.33
N THR A 58 -20.98 6.02 -4.90
CA THR A 58 -21.61 5.64 -3.63
C THR A 58 -20.70 4.67 -2.87
N PHE A 59 -20.85 4.64 -1.55
CA PHE A 59 -20.19 3.62 -0.73
C PHE A 59 -21.06 3.18 0.45
N LYS A 60 -20.80 1.96 0.92
CA LYS A 60 -21.24 1.42 2.20
C LYS A 60 -20.02 1.00 2.99
N ALA A 61 -19.91 1.41 4.23
CA ALA A 61 -18.81 1.05 5.11
C ALA A 61 -19.31 0.42 6.39
N TYR A 62 -18.71 -0.68 6.80
CA TYR A 62 -19.08 -1.44 8.00
C TYR A 62 -17.87 -2.17 8.55
N VAL A 63 -17.85 -2.40 9.86
CA VAL A 63 -16.88 -3.32 10.46
C VAL A 63 -17.32 -4.74 10.09
N THR A 64 -16.40 -5.57 9.58
CA THR A 64 -16.71 -6.91 9.05
C THR A 64 -17.34 -7.87 10.08
N THR A 65 -17.20 -7.60 11.38
CA THR A 65 -17.87 -8.36 12.45
C THR A 65 -19.29 -7.85 12.77
N ARG A 66 -19.71 -6.75 12.14
CA ARG A 66 -20.96 -6.00 12.37
C ARG A 66 -21.51 -5.43 11.05
N GLU A 67 -21.82 -6.30 10.10
CA GLU A 67 -22.23 -5.90 8.74
C GLU A 67 -23.56 -5.10 8.69
N ASP A 68 -24.37 -5.16 9.76
CA ASP A 68 -25.63 -4.41 9.86
C ASP A 68 -25.44 -2.93 10.28
N GLU A 69 -24.27 -2.56 10.83
CA GLU A 69 -23.93 -1.18 11.18
C GLU A 69 -23.23 -0.51 10.00
N ILE A 70 -24.01 0.18 9.15
CA ILE A 70 -23.52 0.73 7.89
C ILE A 70 -23.44 2.25 7.95
N LEU A 71 -22.27 2.79 7.59
CA LEU A 71 -22.10 4.19 7.23
C LEU A 71 -22.14 4.36 5.71
N THR A 72 -22.82 5.39 5.23
CA THR A 72 -22.94 5.70 3.80
C THR A 72 -22.47 7.12 3.51
N LYS A 73 -22.33 7.47 2.22
CA LYS A 73 -21.95 8.83 1.78
C LYS A 73 -22.84 9.94 2.38
N SER A 74 -24.11 9.66 2.71
CA SER A 74 -25.05 10.63 3.27
C SER A 74 -25.01 10.76 4.79
N GLU A 75 -24.28 9.89 5.49
CA GLU A 75 -24.19 9.96 6.94
C GLU A 75 -23.39 11.18 7.42
N PRO A 76 -23.69 11.73 8.60
CA PRO A 76 -22.89 12.80 9.19
C PRO A 76 -21.41 12.44 9.23
N GLY A 77 -20.54 13.39 8.84
CA GLY A 77 -19.10 13.18 8.82
C GLY A 77 -18.59 12.27 7.70
N CYS A 78 -19.45 11.80 6.79
CA CYS A 78 -19.06 11.03 5.60
C CYS A 78 -19.22 11.88 4.33
N GLY A 79 -18.50 11.55 3.27
CA GLY A 79 -18.70 12.22 1.99
C GLY A 79 -17.71 11.85 0.90
N TYR A 80 -17.92 12.47 -0.26
CA TYR A 80 -17.03 12.39 -1.41
C TYR A 80 -17.06 13.69 -2.20
N LYS A 81 -15.90 14.23 -2.54
CA LYS A 81 -15.74 15.49 -3.29
C LYS A 81 -14.39 15.56 -3.97
N ASP A 82 -14.35 16.03 -5.22
CA ASP A 82 -13.11 16.26 -5.98
C ASP A 82 -12.14 15.05 -5.96
N GLY A 83 -12.66 13.81 -6.03
CA GLY A 83 -11.85 12.58 -5.97
C GLY A 83 -11.42 12.13 -4.58
N TRP A 84 -11.87 12.80 -3.52
CA TRP A 84 -11.60 12.45 -2.13
C TRP A 84 -12.83 11.91 -1.46
N TRP A 85 -12.74 10.72 -0.85
CA TRP A 85 -13.77 10.17 0.02
C TRP A 85 -13.30 10.22 1.47
N TRP A 86 -14.24 10.34 2.40
CA TRP A 86 -13.96 10.27 3.84
C TRP A 86 -15.15 9.67 4.61
N ILE A 87 -14.84 8.97 5.69
CA ILE A 87 -15.79 8.25 6.55
C ILE A 87 -15.40 8.50 8.00
N GLU A 88 -16.29 9.15 8.75
CA GLU A 88 -16.14 9.35 10.20
C GLU A 88 -16.62 8.10 10.93
N ILE A 89 -15.71 7.16 11.21
CA ILE A 89 -16.07 5.88 11.83
C ILE A 89 -16.36 6.00 13.32
N GLY A 90 -16.04 7.14 13.95
CA GLY A 90 -16.51 7.47 15.29
C GLY A 90 -18.02 7.61 15.40
N ASN A 91 -18.73 7.66 14.26
CA ASN A 91 -20.19 7.68 14.19
C ASN A 91 -20.83 6.28 14.10
N PHE A 92 -20.06 5.19 14.17
CA PHE A 92 -20.66 3.87 14.39
C PHE A 92 -21.43 3.84 15.72
N VAL A 93 -22.53 3.09 15.76
CA VAL A 93 -23.36 2.95 16.96
C VAL A 93 -22.59 2.19 18.03
N THR A 94 -21.93 1.10 17.65
CA THR A 94 -21.02 0.37 18.51
C THR A 94 -19.58 0.86 18.28
N ASP A 95 -18.84 1.08 19.34
CA ASP A 95 -17.44 1.52 19.27
C ASP A 95 -16.62 0.53 18.40
N TRP A 96 -15.73 1.07 17.59
CA TRP A 96 -14.75 0.28 16.85
C TRP A 96 -13.52 0.04 17.72
N ALA A 97 -12.75 -0.99 17.38
CA ALA A 97 -11.54 -1.31 18.12
C ALA A 97 -10.32 -1.42 17.21
N ILE A 98 -9.12 -1.22 17.79
CA ILE A 98 -7.86 -1.47 17.06
C ILE A 98 -7.88 -2.91 16.51
N ASP A 99 -7.39 -3.08 15.28
CA ASP A 99 -7.40 -4.32 14.51
C ASP A 99 -8.81 -4.79 14.06
N ASP A 100 -9.85 -3.97 14.20
CA ASP A 100 -11.08 -4.18 13.44
C ASP A 100 -10.82 -3.96 11.95
N ILE A 101 -11.46 -4.78 11.11
CA ILE A 101 -11.42 -4.61 9.66
C ILE A 101 -12.65 -3.81 9.25
N LEU A 102 -12.43 -2.56 8.85
CA LEU A 102 -13.42 -1.76 8.15
C LEU A 102 -13.44 -2.19 6.69
N ARG A 103 -14.59 -2.65 6.22
CA ARG A 103 -14.86 -2.90 4.80
C ARG A 103 -15.59 -1.70 4.22
N ILE A 104 -15.17 -1.27 3.04
CA ILE A 104 -15.82 -0.22 2.25
C ILE A 104 -16.14 -0.76 0.86
N ASP A 105 -17.42 -0.88 0.56
CA ASP A 105 -17.93 -1.29 -0.74
C ASP A 105 -18.25 -0.04 -1.55
N PHE A 106 -17.42 0.27 -2.54
CA PHE A 106 -17.63 1.36 -3.49
C PHE A 106 -18.39 0.88 -4.72
N THR A 107 -19.29 1.72 -5.22
CA THR A 107 -20.00 1.50 -6.48
C THR A 107 -20.10 2.80 -7.28
N ASN A 108 -19.66 2.78 -8.53
CA ASN A 108 -19.97 3.80 -9.53
C ASN A 108 -21.28 3.42 -10.23
N THR A 109 -22.36 4.12 -9.91
CA THR A 109 -23.71 3.80 -10.40
C THR A 109 -23.91 4.03 -11.90
N SER A 110 -22.99 4.77 -12.56
CA SER A 110 -23.06 5.04 -14.00
C SER A 110 -22.38 3.96 -14.83
N SER A 111 -21.21 3.47 -14.40
CA SER A 111 -20.46 2.43 -15.10
C SER A 111 -20.75 1.02 -14.58
N GLY A 112 -21.26 0.89 -13.35
CA GLY A 112 -21.35 -0.38 -12.64
C GLY A 112 -20.02 -0.87 -12.07
N GLU A 113 -18.97 -0.05 -12.08
CA GLU A 113 -17.69 -0.40 -11.48
C GLU A 113 -17.85 -0.52 -9.95
N GLU A 114 -17.35 -1.63 -9.40
CA GLU A 114 -17.37 -1.91 -7.97
C GLU A 114 -15.95 -2.14 -7.47
N ASN A 115 -15.69 -1.72 -6.23
CA ASN A 115 -14.41 -1.96 -5.57
C ASN A 115 -14.62 -2.17 -4.07
N ILE A 116 -13.98 -3.18 -3.50
CA ILE A 116 -14.01 -3.46 -2.06
C ILE A 116 -12.66 -3.09 -1.47
N VAL A 117 -12.67 -2.30 -0.39
CA VAL A 117 -11.47 -1.90 0.33
C VAL A 117 -11.59 -2.36 1.77
N ASP A 118 -10.66 -3.21 2.20
CA ASP A 118 -10.53 -3.65 3.59
C ASP A 118 -9.38 -2.90 4.27
N ILE A 119 -9.65 -2.31 5.43
CA ILE A 119 -8.71 -1.46 6.18
C ILE A 119 -8.63 -1.97 7.61
N THR A 120 -7.41 -2.23 8.07
CA THR A 120 -7.17 -2.50 9.49
C THR A 120 -7.18 -1.17 10.26
N LEU A 121 -8.13 -1.03 11.17
CA LEU A 121 -8.26 0.16 12.01
C LEU A 121 -7.13 0.22 13.03
N ASN A 122 -6.55 1.41 13.18
CA ASN A 122 -5.46 1.63 14.12
C ASN A 122 -5.77 2.81 15.06
N GLY A 123 -5.06 2.90 16.18
CA GLY A 123 -5.28 3.95 17.17
C GLY A 123 -4.57 5.28 16.88
N SER A 124 -4.10 5.52 15.64
CA SER A 124 -3.25 6.69 15.32
C SER A 124 -4.02 7.99 15.03
N GLY A 125 -5.34 7.97 15.19
CA GLY A 125 -6.24 9.01 14.67
C GLY A 125 -6.53 8.79 13.19
N ASN A 126 -6.86 9.84 12.44
CA ASN A 126 -7.28 9.72 11.05
C ASN A 126 -6.31 8.87 10.20
N GLN A 127 -6.84 7.87 9.49
CA GLN A 127 -6.07 6.99 8.63
C GLN A 127 -6.28 7.36 7.16
N GLN A 128 -5.15 7.52 6.46
CA GLN A 128 -5.13 7.66 5.02
C GLN A 128 -5.20 6.29 4.36
N VAL A 129 -5.80 6.24 3.17
CA VAL A 129 -5.89 5.06 2.32
C VAL A 129 -5.47 5.41 0.90
N SER A 130 -4.63 4.57 0.32
CA SER A 130 -4.20 4.65 -1.07
C SER A 130 -4.34 3.28 -1.73
N LEU A 131 -4.78 3.30 -2.99
CA LEU A 131 -4.91 2.12 -3.82
C LEU A 131 -3.85 2.19 -4.92
N ILE A 132 -2.97 1.20 -4.95
CA ILE A 132 -1.91 1.09 -5.96
C ILE A 132 -2.34 0.03 -6.96
N ARG A 133 -2.61 0.45 -8.19
CA ARG A 133 -2.84 -0.47 -9.32
C ARG A 133 -1.50 -1.05 -9.74
N LEU A 134 -1.45 -2.39 -9.78
CA LEU A 134 -0.28 -3.15 -10.18
C LEU A 134 -0.68 -3.99 -11.39
N ASN A 135 0.00 -3.78 -12.51
CA ASN A 135 -0.19 -4.58 -13.71
C ASN A 135 0.67 -5.85 -13.61
N GLU A 136 0.40 -6.85 -14.45
CA GLU A 136 1.36 -7.94 -14.69
C GLU A 136 2.74 -7.39 -15.08
N ASP A 137 3.79 -8.17 -14.81
CA ASP A 137 5.20 -7.79 -14.96
C ASP A 137 5.65 -6.66 -14.00
N TRP A 138 6.65 -5.88 -14.42
CA TRP A 138 7.33 -4.90 -13.58
C TRP A 138 6.51 -3.63 -13.38
N ASN A 139 6.39 -3.21 -12.13
CA ASN A 139 5.80 -1.96 -11.71
C ASN A 139 6.82 -1.17 -10.88
N LEU A 140 7.02 0.11 -11.20
CA LEU A 140 7.83 1.00 -10.38
C LEU A 140 6.93 1.85 -9.48
N ILE A 141 6.87 1.48 -8.21
CA ILE A 141 5.92 2.06 -7.26
C ILE A 141 6.61 2.77 -6.10
N SER A 142 5.83 3.49 -5.32
CA SER A 142 6.19 3.92 -3.98
C SER A 142 4.97 3.97 -3.07
N LEU A 143 5.17 4.06 -1.76
CA LEU A 143 4.08 4.26 -0.82
C LEU A 143 3.93 5.77 -0.54
N CYS A 144 2.84 6.39 -0.97
CA CYS A 144 2.56 7.79 -0.64
C CYS A 144 1.94 7.97 0.77
N ILE A 145 1.78 6.86 1.50
CA ILE A 145 1.28 6.76 2.87
C ILE A 145 2.31 5.97 3.67
N GLN A 146 2.57 6.36 4.92
CA GLN A 146 3.42 5.61 5.82
C GLN A 146 2.61 4.51 6.51
N PRO A 147 2.86 3.21 6.25
CA PRO A 147 2.20 2.13 6.96
C PRO A 147 2.55 2.16 8.45
N ALA A 148 1.60 1.78 9.30
CA ALA A 148 1.83 1.62 10.74
C ALA A 148 2.69 0.39 11.04
N ASN A 149 2.47 -0.70 10.29
CA ASN A 149 3.34 -1.86 10.25
C ASN A 149 4.04 -1.89 8.88
N THR A 150 5.36 -1.75 8.89
CA THR A 150 6.16 -1.65 7.67
C THR A 150 6.71 -2.99 7.21
N ASP A 151 6.44 -4.08 7.94
CA ASP A 151 6.86 -5.43 7.53
C ASP A 151 6.33 -5.76 6.12
N ILE A 152 7.23 -6.21 5.25
CA ILE A 152 6.90 -6.45 3.84
C ILE A 152 5.80 -7.50 3.65
N THR A 153 5.70 -8.49 4.54
CA THR A 153 4.67 -9.55 4.46
C THR A 153 3.29 -9.01 4.82
N GLU A 154 3.24 -8.07 5.77
CA GLU A 154 2.02 -7.40 6.21
C GLU A 154 1.56 -6.38 5.16
N VAL A 155 2.49 -5.56 4.65
CA VAL A 155 2.18 -4.57 3.62
C VAL A 155 1.70 -5.23 2.33
N LEU A 156 2.32 -6.33 1.89
CA LEU A 156 1.94 -7.04 0.67
C LEU A 156 0.90 -8.14 0.87
N GLY A 157 0.43 -8.34 2.10
CA GLY A 157 -0.61 -9.33 2.45
C GLY A 157 -1.84 -9.29 1.53
N PRO A 158 -2.41 -8.10 1.20
CA PRO A 158 -3.56 -7.99 0.31
C PRO A 158 -3.37 -8.57 -1.10
N ILE A 159 -2.12 -8.70 -1.55
CA ILE A 159 -1.77 -9.24 -2.87
C ILE A 159 -0.91 -10.51 -2.78
N SER A 160 -0.93 -11.18 -1.63
CA SER A 160 -0.15 -12.40 -1.39
C SER A 160 -0.39 -13.45 -2.49
N GLY A 161 0.69 -14.03 -2.99
CA GLY A 161 0.66 -15.01 -4.09
C GLY A 161 0.53 -14.43 -5.50
N LYS A 162 0.44 -13.10 -5.66
CA LYS A 162 0.32 -12.42 -6.98
C LYS A 162 1.59 -11.72 -7.46
N TYR A 163 2.69 -11.80 -6.70
CA TYR A 163 3.96 -11.18 -7.04
C TYR A 163 5.12 -12.18 -6.92
N ILE A 164 6.15 -11.94 -7.73
CA ILE A 164 7.32 -12.81 -7.93
C ILE A 164 8.50 -12.32 -7.11
N SER A 165 8.73 -11.00 -7.06
CA SER A 165 9.85 -10.42 -6.31
C SER A 165 9.66 -8.93 -6.10
N VAL A 166 10.28 -8.40 -5.04
CA VAL A 166 10.31 -6.97 -4.74
C VAL A 166 11.75 -6.51 -4.59
N TRP A 167 12.06 -5.34 -5.14
CA TRP A 167 13.41 -4.78 -5.12
C TRP A 167 13.38 -3.31 -4.70
N ALA A 168 14.39 -2.90 -3.93
CA ALA A 168 14.64 -1.52 -3.56
C ALA A 168 16.08 -1.16 -3.86
N TYR A 169 16.32 0.09 -4.23
CA TYR A 169 17.66 0.64 -4.37
C TYR A 169 17.96 1.57 -3.19
N VAL A 170 18.98 1.23 -2.41
CA VAL A 170 19.37 1.93 -1.17
C VAL A 170 20.70 2.69 -1.30
N GLY A 171 21.38 2.61 -2.44
CA GLY A 171 22.70 3.20 -2.66
C GLY A 171 23.84 2.51 -1.89
N GLY A 172 25.06 3.03 -2.02
CA GLY A 172 26.26 2.46 -1.37
C GLY A 172 26.88 1.28 -2.12
N ASP A 173 27.71 0.48 -1.43
CA ASP A 173 28.51 -0.60 -2.03
C ASP A 173 27.67 -1.78 -2.54
N ILE A 174 26.58 -2.11 -1.85
CA ILE A 174 25.59 -3.13 -2.25
C ILE A 174 24.23 -2.44 -2.37
N PRO A 175 23.95 -1.82 -3.52
CA PRO A 175 22.88 -0.85 -3.62
C PRO A 175 21.50 -1.46 -3.78
N TRP A 176 21.40 -2.75 -4.11
CA TRP A 176 20.13 -3.44 -4.34
C TRP A 176 19.79 -4.36 -3.19
N LYS A 177 18.59 -4.16 -2.65
CA LYS A 177 17.93 -5.09 -1.75
C LYS A 177 16.77 -5.77 -2.43
N TYR A 178 16.44 -6.99 -2.01
CA TYR A 178 15.33 -7.73 -2.60
C TYR A 178 14.57 -8.57 -1.58
N TYR A 179 13.38 -9.01 -1.99
CA TYR A 179 12.52 -9.95 -1.30
C TYR A 179 11.92 -10.94 -2.29
N ASP A 180 12.02 -12.23 -1.99
CA ASP A 180 11.36 -13.33 -2.68
C ASP A 180 10.23 -13.89 -1.79
N PRO A 181 8.95 -13.77 -2.19
CA PRO A 181 7.82 -14.22 -1.39
C PRO A 181 7.70 -15.75 -1.28
N ASN A 182 8.25 -16.52 -2.23
CA ASN A 182 8.12 -17.98 -2.22
C ASN A 182 9.03 -18.61 -1.17
N THR A 183 10.26 -18.09 -1.06
CA THR A 183 11.25 -18.57 -0.09
C THR A 183 11.29 -17.73 1.18
N GLN A 184 10.65 -16.55 1.19
CA GLN A 184 10.75 -15.53 2.23
C GLN A 184 12.21 -15.16 2.52
N THR A 185 13.02 -15.10 1.46
CA THR A 185 14.44 -14.73 1.55
C THR A 185 14.69 -13.36 0.96
N GLY A 186 15.76 -12.72 1.40
CA GLY A 186 16.14 -11.39 0.97
C GLY A 186 16.61 -10.54 2.13
N ASP A 187 17.04 -9.34 1.82
CA ASP A 187 17.49 -8.31 2.77
C ASP A 187 16.58 -7.07 2.76
N LEU A 188 15.54 -7.07 1.92
CA LEU A 188 14.43 -6.14 1.99
C LEU A 188 13.30 -6.71 2.86
N THR A 189 13.20 -6.22 4.08
CA THR A 189 12.21 -6.71 5.07
C THR A 189 11.08 -5.73 5.30
N THR A 190 11.20 -4.48 4.84
CA THR A 190 10.18 -3.45 5.07
C THR A 190 9.84 -2.67 3.80
N LEU A 191 8.59 -2.20 3.75
CA LEU A 191 8.10 -1.23 2.77
C LEU A 191 7.61 0.02 3.50
N GLU A 192 8.17 1.17 3.14
CA GLU A 192 8.00 2.44 3.83
C GLU A 192 7.77 3.57 2.82
N ALA A 193 7.18 4.68 3.28
CA ALA A 193 7.09 5.85 2.44
C ALA A 193 8.47 6.47 2.19
N GLY A 194 8.61 7.22 1.11
CA GLY A 194 9.86 7.88 0.72
C GLY A 194 10.83 7.00 -0.09
N VAL A 195 10.61 5.69 -0.16
CA VAL A 195 11.41 4.76 -0.95
C VAL A 195 10.65 4.34 -2.22
N GLY A 196 11.36 4.18 -3.33
CA GLY A 196 10.81 3.57 -4.54
C GLY A 196 11.12 2.07 -4.61
N TYR A 197 10.17 1.31 -5.16
CA TYR A 197 10.22 -0.15 -5.22
C TYR A 197 9.89 -0.65 -6.61
N TRP A 198 10.63 -1.65 -7.05
CA TRP A 198 10.24 -2.47 -8.21
C TRP A 198 9.47 -3.70 -7.72
N LEU A 199 8.21 -3.83 -8.13
CA LEU A 199 7.37 -5.01 -7.91
C LEU A 199 7.25 -5.78 -9.21
N ASN A 200 7.70 -7.03 -9.23
CA ASN A 200 7.45 -7.93 -10.35
C ASN A 200 6.19 -8.75 -10.05
N MET A 201 5.13 -8.54 -10.81
CA MET A 201 3.83 -9.16 -10.59
C MET A 201 3.65 -10.37 -11.50
N SER A 202 3.04 -11.43 -10.98
CA SER A 202 2.59 -12.59 -11.79
C SER A 202 1.15 -12.46 -12.27
N GLU A 203 0.36 -11.59 -11.62
CA GLU A 203 -1.04 -11.29 -11.95
C GLU A 203 -1.31 -9.83 -11.55
N SER A 204 -2.11 -9.12 -12.34
CA SER A 204 -2.55 -7.77 -11.96
C SER A 204 -3.33 -7.77 -10.64
N ALA A 205 -3.12 -6.75 -9.82
CA ALA A 205 -3.76 -6.62 -8.51
C ALA A 205 -3.93 -5.15 -8.09
N ILE A 206 -4.73 -4.91 -7.07
CA ILE A 206 -4.79 -3.61 -6.38
C ILE A 206 -4.23 -3.82 -4.98
N LEU A 207 -3.12 -3.14 -4.69
CA LEU A 207 -2.52 -3.11 -3.37
C LEU A 207 -3.15 -1.97 -2.56
N THR A 208 -3.83 -2.32 -1.47
CA THR A 208 -4.41 -1.36 -0.53
C THR A 208 -3.40 -1.03 0.56
N ILE A 209 -3.07 0.24 0.71
CA ILE A 209 -2.18 0.75 1.75
C ILE A 209 -2.97 1.69 2.64
N SER A 210 -2.84 1.49 3.96
CA SER A 210 -3.41 2.39 4.95
C SER A 210 -2.39 2.77 6.01
N GLY A 211 -2.54 3.97 6.58
CA GLY A 211 -1.59 4.47 7.57
C GLY A 211 -1.65 5.97 7.77
N SER A 212 -0.54 6.54 8.19
CA SER A 212 -0.43 7.97 8.48
C SER A 212 0.20 8.75 7.33
N LYS A 213 0.04 10.08 7.37
CA LYS A 213 0.77 10.97 6.48
C LYS A 213 2.29 10.74 6.61
N PRO A 214 3.02 10.54 5.50
CA PRO A 214 4.46 10.33 5.55
C PRO A 214 5.24 11.63 5.82
N SER A 215 6.54 11.49 6.07
CA SER A 215 7.47 12.64 6.12
C SER A 215 7.40 13.43 4.81
N SER A 216 7.36 14.76 4.92
CA SER A 216 7.47 15.65 3.76
C SER A 216 8.91 15.81 3.27
N GLU A 217 9.90 15.29 4.00
CA GLU A 217 11.32 15.40 3.66
C GLU A 217 11.90 14.01 3.35
N ILE A 218 12.63 13.92 2.24
CA ILE A 218 13.37 12.74 1.79
C ILE A 218 14.83 13.15 1.59
N SER A 219 15.76 12.48 2.27
CA SER A 219 17.19 12.69 2.04
C SER A 219 17.64 12.01 0.75
N LEU A 220 18.39 12.73 -0.07
CA LEU A 220 18.97 12.25 -1.33
C LEU A 220 20.49 12.31 -1.24
N ASN A 221 21.16 11.23 -1.59
CA ASN A 221 22.62 11.16 -1.67
C ASN A 221 23.08 11.51 -3.08
N SER A 222 24.27 12.09 -3.23
CA SER A 222 24.90 12.32 -4.53
C SER A 222 24.87 11.04 -5.40
N GLY A 223 24.42 11.18 -6.64
CA GLY A 223 24.16 10.08 -7.56
C GLY A 223 22.69 9.71 -7.69
N TRP A 224 22.43 8.46 -8.07
CA TRP A 224 21.07 7.93 -8.24
C TRP A 224 20.40 7.63 -6.91
N ASN A 225 19.13 8.02 -6.80
CA ASN A 225 18.24 7.69 -5.68
C ASN A 225 16.94 7.14 -6.24
N LEU A 226 16.43 6.06 -5.65
CA LEU A 226 15.12 5.49 -5.98
C LEU A 226 14.14 5.83 -4.86
N VAL A 227 13.29 6.81 -5.10
CA VAL A 227 12.47 7.45 -4.06
C VAL A 227 11.00 7.49 -4.42
N GLY A 228 10.18 7.62 -3.39
CA GLY A 228 8.74 7.79 -3.52
C GLY A 228 8.30 9.24 -3.55
N PHE A 229 7.11 9.49 -4.11
CA PHE A 229 6.46 10.79 -4.02
C PHE A 229 5.46 10.78 -2.86
N ASN A 230 5.90 11.32 -1.71
CA ASN A 230 5.15 11.40 -0.44
C ASN A 230 4.01 12.44 -0.48
N SER A 231 3.16 12.38 -1.49
CA SER A 231 1.99 13.24 -1.67
C SER A 231 0.88 12.46 -2.35
N LEU A 232 -0.34 12.65 -1.87
CA LEU A 232 -1.57 12.17 -2.52
C LEU A 232 -2.06 13.13 -3.63
N LYS A 233 -1.45 14.30 -3.75
CA LYS A 233 -1.77 15.29 -4.80
C LYS A 233 -0.74 15.24 -5.91
N VAL A 234 -1.19 15.07 -7.14
CA VAL A 234 -0.40 15.22 -8.36
C VAL A 234 0.21 16.63 -8.43
N LYS A 235 1.45 16.73 -8.90
CA LYS A 235 2.14 18.00 -9.16
C LYS A 235 2.87 17.95 -10.47
N SER A 236 3.13 19.12 -11.07
CA SER A 236 4.14 19.21 -12.13
C SER A 236 5.51 18.80 -11.57
N VAL A 237 6.39 18.24 -12.40
CA VAL A 237 7.75 17.87 -11.97
C VAL A 237 8.51 19.09 -11.42
N SER A 238 8.36 20.25 -12.06
CA SER A 238 9.01 21.50 -11.61
C SER A 238 8.53 21.94 -10.22
N ASP A 239 7.23 21.87 -9.95
CA ASP A 239 6.69 22.25 -8.64
C ASP A 239 7.08 21.24 -7.55
N ALA A 240 7.08 19.95 -7.90
CA ALA A 240 7.46 18.89 -6.97
C ALA A 240 8.92 18.97 -6.55
N LEU A 241 9.83 19.36 -7.45
CA LEU A 241 11.28 19.36 -7.22
C LEU A 241 11.86 20.73 -6.86
N THR A 242 11.01 21.73 -6.60
CA THR A 242 11.44 23.11 -6.34
C THR A 242 12.48 23.21 -5.20
N SER A 243 12.37 22.41 -4.13
CA SER A 243 13.30 22.46 -3.00
C SER A 243 14.73 22.01 -3.34
N ILE A 244 14.89 21.23 -4.41
CA ILE A 244 16.19 20.73 -4.90
C ILE A 244 16.55 21.35 -6.26
N GLY A 245 15.92 22.48 -6.62
CA GLY A 245 16.19 23.18 -7.88
C GLY A 245 17.69 23.43 -8.09
N GLY A 246 18.20 23.02 -9.25
CA GLY A 246 19.63 23.14 -9.60
C GLY A 246 20.54 22.06 -9.01
N LYS A 247 20.01 21.09 -8.25
CA LYS A 247 20.79 20.01 -7.63
C LYS A 247 20.59 18.64 -8.28
N PHE A 248 19.68 18.52 -9.25
CA PHE A 248 19.41 17.27 -9.98
C PHE A 248 19.62 17.43 -11.48
N LEU A 249 19.92 16.32 -12.15
CA LEU A 249 20.14 16.27 -13.60
C LEU A 249 18.98 15.60 -14.34
N PHE A 250 18.49 14.47 -13.82
CA PHE A 250 17.47 13.67 -14.47
C PHE A 250 16.47 13.14 -13.46
N VAL A 251 15.20 13.06 -13.86
CA VAL A 251 14.18 12.30 -13.16
C VAL A 251 13.54 11.30 -14.11
N TRP A 252 13.57 10.02 -13.76
CA TRP A 252 12.94 8.97 -14.55
C TRP A 252 11.80 8.32 -13.76
N ALA A 253 10.74 7.94 -14.47
CA ALA A 253 9.64 7.15 -13.95
C ALA A 253 9.35 6.00 -14.92
N PHE A 254 8.74 4.94 -14.44
CA PHE A 254 8.25 3.84 -15.26
C PHE A 254 6.75 3.73 -15.06
N VAL A 255 6.00 4.21 -16.06
CA VAL A 255 4.54 4.39 -16.00
C VAL A 255 3.94 3.54 -17.11
N ASP A 256 3.02 2.63 -16.73
CA ASP A 256 2.31 1.74 -17.66
C ASP A 256 3.23 1.04 -18.67
N GLY A 257 4.31 0.44 -18.17
CA GLY A 257 5.27 -0.30 -18.99
C GLY A 257 6.26 0.57 -19.79
N THR A 258 6.22 1.89 -19.64
CA THR A 258 7.03 2.83 -20.44
C THR A 258 7.87 3.74 -19.55
N TRP A 259 9.14 3.91 -19.92
CA TRP A 259 10.03 4.89 -19.30
C TRP A 259 9.66 6.30 -19.71
N LYS A 260 9.55 7.19 -18.73
CA LYS A 260 9.40 8.63 -18.92
C LYS A 260 10.56 9.36 -18.25
N VAL A 261 11.01 10.46 -18.85
CA VAL A 261 12.16 11.25 -18.43
C VAL A 261 11.81 12.72 -18.31
N TYR A 262 12.41 13.37 -17.32
CA TYR A 262 12.49 14.81 -17.19
C TYR A 262 13.96 15.23 -17.10
N ASP A 263 14.35 16.12 -18.00
CA ASP A 263 15.66 16.78 -18.08
C ASP A 263 15.43 18.30 -18.19
N PRO A 264 15.74 19.09 -17.15
CA PRO A 264 15.51 20.53 -17.15
C PRO A 264 16.40 21.30 -18.16
N ILE A 265 17.50 20.69 -18.62
CA ILE A 265 18.42 21.28 -19.61
C ILE A 265 17.96 20.96 -21.03
N LEU A 266 17.36 19.78 -21.25
CA LEU A 266 16.88 19.32 -22.56
C LEU A 266 15.36 19.05 -22.56
N PRO A 267 14.51 20.09 -22.40
CA PRO A 267 13.06 19.92 -22.27
C PRO A 267 12.40 19.27 -23.49
N GLY A 268 13.01 19.35 -24.69
CA GLY A 268 12.51 18.69 -25.89
C GLY A 268 12.58 17.16 -25.87
N PHE A 269 13.33 16.58 -24.92
CA PHE A 269 13.40 15.14 -24.68
C PHE A 269 12.62 14.71 -23.44
N SER A 270 11.94 15.64 -22.75
CA SER A 270 11.20 15.35 -21.53
C SER A 270 9.74 15.03 -21.82
N ASP A 271 9.28 13.87 -21.38
CA ASP A 271 7.90 13.39 -21.47
C ASP A 271 7.29 13.09 -20.08
N LEU A 272 8.09 13.12 -19.01
CA LEU A 272 7.61 13.14 -17.64
C LEU A 272 7.23 14.58 -17.24
N THR A 273 5.93 14.86 -17.19
CA THR A 273 5.40 16.20 -16.90
C THR A 273 4.86 16.35 -15.48
N SER A 274 4.43 15.25 -14.88
CA SER A 274 3.86 15.17 -13.52
C SER A 274 4.61 14.18 -12.63
N MET A 275 4.62 14.48 -11.32
CA MET A 275 4.84 13.50 -10.26
C MET A 275 3.50 13.18 -9.61
N GLU A 276 3.19 11.90 -9.52
CA GLU A 276 1.90 11.35 -9.17
C GLU A 276 2.04 10.40 -7.96
N PRO A 277 1.00 10.28 -7.12
CA PRO A 277 1.02 9.35 -6.01
C PRO A 277 1.30 7.92 -6.48
N ASN A 278 1.90 7.12 -5.61
CA ASN A 278 2.15 5.69 -5.79
C ASN A 278 3.19 5.28 -6.85
N TYR A 279 3.77 6.22 -7.61
CA TYR A 279 4.89 5.91 -8.51
C TYR A 279 6.25 6.06 -7.82
N GLY A 280 7.20 5.22 -8.22
CA GLY A 280 8.60 5.36 -7.87
C GLY A 280 9.34 6.25 -8.88
N TYR A 281 10.33 6.99 -8.41
CA TYR A 281 11.12 7.92 -9.22
C TYR A 281 12.61 7.69 -9.01
N TRP A 282 13.33 7.59 -10.12
CA TRP A 282 14.78 7.69 -10.12
C TRP A 282 15.17 9.15 -10.24
N ILE A 283 15.88 9.68 -9.24
CA ILE A 283 16.39 11.07 -9.26
C ILE A 283 17.91 11.02 -9.17
N TYR A 284 18.59 11.58 -10.18
CA TYR A 284 20.04 11.78 -10.13
C TYR A 284 20.35 13.16 -9.57
N VAL A 285 20.95 13.22 -8.37
CA VAL A 285 21.40 14.48 -7.75
C VAL A 285 22.92 14.62 -7.80
N THR A 286 23.41 15.84 -7.90
CA THR A 286 24.86 16.13 -8.01
C THR A 286 25.55 16.25 -6.66
N GLU A 287 24.79 16.50 -5.59
CA GLU A 287 25.25 16.63 -4.21
C GLU A 287 24.18 16.13 -3.26
N ASP A 288 24.58 15.79 -2.03
CA ASP A 288 23.64 15.41 -0.98
C ASP A 288 22.67 16.57 -0.70
N CYS A 289 21.37 16.27 -0.65
CA CYS A 289 20.35 17.28 -0.41
C CYS A 289 19.09 16.69 0.23
N ALA A 290 18.22 17.56 0.72
CA ALA A 290 16.91 17.20 1.24
C ALA A 290 15.82 17.63 0.26
N TRP A 291 15.06 16.66 -0.23
CA TRP A 291 13.89 16.91 -1.06
C TRP A 291 12.66 17.07 -0.18
N THR A 292 12.12 18.29 -0.14
CA THR A 292 10.93 18.63 0.61
C THR A 292 9.71 18.69 -0.32
N ILE A 293 8.82 17.72 -0.17
CA ILE A 293 7.56 17.64 -0.89
C ILE A 293 6.56 18.55 -0.17
N GLY A 294 6.69 19.86 -0.41
CA GLY A 294 5.83 20.88 0.20
C GLY A 294 4.46 20.92 -0.44
N GLY A 295 3.39 20.65 0.30
CA GLY A 295 2.06 21.10 -0.13
C GLY A 295 2.05 22.63 -0.10
N SER A 296 1.71 23.30 -1.20
CA SER A 296 1.09 24.61 -1.03
C SER A 296 -0.11 24.41 -0.09
N PRO A 297 -0.32 25.30 0.90
CA PRO A 297 -1.38 25.19 1.90
C PRO A 297 -2.74 24.88 1.29
#